data_AF-A0A849EWV0-F1
#
_entry.id   AF-A0A849EWV0-F1
#
_cell.length_a   1.000
_cell.length_b   1.000
_cell.length_c   1.000
_cell.angle_alpha   90.00
_cell.angle_beta   90.00
_cell.angle_gamma   90.00
#
_symmetry.space_group_name_H-M   'P 1'
#
loop_
_entity.id
_entity.type
_entity.pdbx_description
1 polymer ?
#
loop_
_entity_poly.entity_id
_entity_poly.type
_entity_poly.pdbx_seq_one_letter_code
_entity_poly.pdbx_strand_id
1 'polypeptide(L)'
;DYTLAWTTQADVDLDRIPDTLDNCRLTANPKQTDSDGDGYGNRCDCDLNNDGRVDGGDFGFWRLLATVPPASDQWNPAADFNENKRVDVDDYTIFKNRNGIMAPYE
;
A
#
# COMPACT_ATOMS: atom_id res chain seq x y z
N ASP A 1 -13.07 -29.33 -16.57
CA ASP A 1 -12.00 -28.73 -17.39
C ASP A 1 -12.03 -27.23 -17.12
N TYR A 2 -11.16 -26.73 -16.22
CA TYR A 2 -11.21 -25.37 -15.66
C TYR A 2 -10.07 -24.48 -16.18
N THR A 3 -9.66 -24.65 -17.44
CA THR A 3 -8.38 -24.14 -17.93
C THR A 3 -8.46 -22.90 -18.83
N LEU A 4 -9.61 -22.23 -18.97
CA LEU A 4 -9.75 -21.16 -20.00
C LEU A 4 -10.39 -19.84 -19.56
N ALA A 5 -10.62 -19.58 -18.26
CA ALA A 5 -11.26 -18.33 -17.80
C ALA A 5 -10.30 -17.26 -17.24
N TRP A 6 -9.05 -17.61 -16.88
CA TRP A 6 -8.14 -16.71 -16.16
C TRP A 6 -6.93 -16.20 -16.98
N THR A 7 -6.82 -16.54 -18.26
CA THR A 7 -5.64 -16.19 -19.10
C THR A 7 -5.86 -14.94 -19.98
N THR A 8 -7.03 -14.30 -19.95
CA THR A 8 -7.32 -13.15 -20.83
C THR A 8 -7.45 -11.81 -20.12
N GLN A 9 -7.44 -11.77 -18.78
CA GLN A 9 -7.45 -10.47 -18.12
C GLN A 9 -6.04 -9.89 -18.06
N ALA A 10 -5.93 -8.57 -18.26
CA ALA A 10 -4.70 -7.84 -17.99
C ALA A 10 -4.33 -7.98 -16.51
N ASP A 11 -3.04 -8.17 -16.29
CA ASP A 11 -2.33 -8.18 -15.01
C ASP A 11 -0.99 -7.54 -15.35
N VAL A 12 -0.93 -6.21 -15.21
CA VAL A 12 0.17 -5.40 -15.73
C VAL A 12 1.42 -5.45 -14.85
N ASP A 13 1.25 -5.70 -13.56
CA ASP A 13 2.35 -5.81 -12.60
C ASP A 13 2.76 -7.26 -12.26
N LEU A 14 2.04 -8.23 -12.82
CA LEU A 14 2.30 -9.67 -12.82
C LEU A 14 2.21 -10.30 -11.41
N ASP A 15 1.30 -9.80 -10.59
CA ASP A 15 1.11 -10.23 -9.21
C ASP A 15 0.06 -11.35 -9.05
N ARG A 16 -0.59 -11.73 -10.16
CA ARG A 16 -1.68 -12.72 -10.30
C ARG A 16 -3.06 -12.23 -9.88
N ILE A 17 -3.21 -10.94 -9.64
CA ILE A 17 -4.49 -10.27 -9.48
C ILE A 17 -4.81 -9.54 -10.79
N PRO A 18 -5.99 -9.79 -11.39
CA PRO A 18 -6.38 -9.07 -12.60
C PRO A 18 -6.49 -7.55 -12.33
N ASP A 19 -6.04 -6.69 -13.25
CA ASP A 19 -6.06 -5.20 -13.16
C ASP A 19 -7.40 -4.64 -12.65
N THR A 20 -8.53 -5.29 -12.97
CA THR A 20 -9.88 -4.85 -12.60
C THR A 20 -10.27 -5.17 -11.16
N LEU A 21 -9.48 -6.00 -10.48
CA LEU A 21 -9.68 -6.44 -9.09
C LEU A 21 -8.47 -6.05 -8.22
N ASP A 22 -7.49 -5.37 -8.79
CA ASP A 22 -6.23 -5.03 -8.16
C ASP A 22 -6.29 -3.63 -7.52
N ASN A 23 -6.14 -3.58 -6.20
CA ASN A 23 -6.09 -2.32 -5.44
C ASN A 23 -4.74 -1.60 -5.52
N CYS A 24 -3.75 -2.16 -6.23
CA CYS A 24 -2.49 -1.53 -6.58
C CYS A 24 -2.06 -1.89 -8.01
N ARG A 25 -2.90 -1.60 -8.99
CA ARG A 25 -2.78 -1.98 -10.41
C ARG A 25 -1.37 -1.97 -11.05
N LEU A 26 -0.45 -1.11 -10.63
CA LEU A 26 0.92 -1.02 -11.19
C LEU A 26 2.03 -1.45 -10.22
N THR A 27 1.68 -1.85 -9.00
CA THR A 27 2.61 -2.21 -7.92
C THR A 27 2.21 -3.55 -7.31
N ALA A 28 2.91 -4.61 -7.74
CA ALA A 28 2.60 -5.98 -7.35
C ALA A 28 2.38 -6.16 -5.85
N ASN A 29 1.19 -6.57 -5.45
CA ASN A 29 0.78 -6.78 -4.07
C ASN A 29 -0.19 -7.97 -3.96
N PRO A 30 0.29 -9.23 -4.11
CA PRO A 30 -0.60 -10.41 -4.21
C PRO A 30 -1.51 -10.66 -3.00
N LYS A 31 -1.26 -9.98 -1.87
CA LYS A 31 -2.10 -10.06 -0.67
C LYS A 31 -3.30 -9.10 -0.70
N GLN A 32 -3.26 -8.07 -1.56
CA GLN A 32 -4.30 -7.06 -1.71
C GLN A 32 -4.69 -6.40 -0.38
N THR A 33 -3.72 -6.23 0.52
CA THR A 33 -3.97 -5.65 1.84
C THR A 33 -4.36 -4.18 1.68
N ASP A 34 -5.53 -3.82 2.16
CA ASP A 34 -6.04 -2.45 2.27
C ASP A 34 -6.58 -2.32 3.71
N SER A 35 -5.85 -1.56 4.53
CA SER A 35 -6.03 -1.56 5.99
C SER A 35 -6.97 -0.48 6.50
N ASP A 36 -7.12 0.60 5.77
CA ASP A 36 -8.01 1.71 6.09
C ASP A 36 -9.28 1.72 5.23
N GLY A 37 -9.33 0.88 4.19
CA GLY A 37 -10.54 0.52 3.44
C GLY A 37 -10.94 1.58 2.43
N ASP A 38 -9.99 2.34 1.92
CA ASP A 38 -10.23 3.41 0.96
C ASP A 38 -10.24 2.93 -0.51
N GLY A 39 -9.86 1.66 -0.72
CA GLY A 39 -9.80 1.01 -2.03
C GLY A 39 -8.39 0.95 -2.62
N TYR A 40 -7.37 1.47 -1.95
CA TYR A 40 -5.97 1.40 -2.35
C TYR A 40 -5.18 0.50 -1.42
N GLY A 41 -4.36 -0.37 -1.99
CA GLY A 41 -3.59 -1.30 -1.17
C GLY A 41 -2.47 -0.57 -0.41
N ASN A 42 -2.17 -1.01 0.81
CA ASN A 42 -1.08 -0.48 1.64
C ASN A 42 0.23 -0.33 0.87
N ARG A 43 0.49 -1.21 -0.11
CA ARG A 43 1.75 -1.21 -0.85
C ARG A 43 1.88 -0.07 -1.85
N CYS A 44 0.77 0.48 -2.33
CA CYS A 44 0.74 1.58 -3.29
C CYS A 44 0.20 2.88 -2.68
N ASP A 45 -0.48 2.80 -1.54
CA ASP A 45 -0.94 3.96 -0.79
C ASP A 45 0.11 4.43 0.24
N CYS A 46 0.46 5.72 0.19
CA CYS A 46 1.31 6.39 1.17
C CYS A 46 0.66 7.67 1.72
N ASP A 47 -0.63 7.89 1.43
CA ASP A 47 -1.46 9.00 1.88
C ASP A 47 -2.19 8.61 3.16
N LEU A 48 -1.42 8.53 4.25
CA LEU A 48 -1.89 8.06 5.55
C LEU A 48 -2.97 8.94 6.18
N ASN A 49 -3.19 10.15 5.64
CA ASN A 49 -4.22 11.06 6.10
C ASN A 49 -5.42 11.19 5.13
N ASN A 50 -5.36 10.52 3.97
CA ASN A 50 -6.37 10.53 2.91
C ASN A 50 -6.74 11.94 2.43
N ASP A 51 -5.76 12.83 2.27
CA ASP A 51 -5.94 14.20 1.74
C ASP A 51 -5.66 14.34 0.24
N GLY A 52 -5.28 13.24 -0.41
CA GLY A 52 -5.00 13.11 -1.83
C GLY A 52 -3.53 13.41 -2.19
N ARG A 53 -2.62 13.52 -1.22
CA ARG A 53 -1.21 13.84 -1.46
C ARG A 53 -0.32 13.12 -0.48
N VAL A 54 0.83 12.65 -0.96
CA VAL A 54 1.90 12.16 -0.08
C VAL A 54 2.80 13.33 0.29
N ASP A 55 2.68 13.86 1.51
CA ASP A 55 3.44 15.02 1.97
C ASP A 55 3.88 14.99 3.45
N GLY A 56 4.13 16.18 4.03
CA GLY A 56 4.55 16.31 5.42
C GLY A 56 3.51 15.84 6.44
N GLY A 57 2.22 15.87 6.09
CA GLY A 57 1.13 15.32 6.89
C GLY A 57 1.33 13.83 7.11
N ASP A 58 1.51 13.08 6.03
CA ASP A 58 1.72 11.63 6.05
C ASP A 58 3.03 11.24 6.72
N PHE A 59 4.10 12.01 6.47
CA PHE A 59 5.35 11.81 7.19
C PHE A 59 5.17 11.96 8.70
N GLY A 60 4.31 12.89 9.14
CA GLY A 60 3.91 13.05 10.53
C GLY A 60 3.27 11.78 11.10
N PHE A 61 2.29 11.22 10.38
CA PHE A 61 1.64 9.95 10.76
C PHE A 61 2.62 8.79 10.79
N TRP A 62 3.39 8.58 9.72
CA TRP A 62 4.41 7.52 9.66
C TRP A 62 5.42 7.64 10.80
N ARG A 63 5.91 8.85 11.11
CA ARG A 63 6.89 9.08 12.18
C ARG A 63 6.35 8.70 13.56
N LEU A 64 5.06 8.88 13.81
CA LEU A 64 4.42 8.45 15.06
C LEU A 64 4.32 6.92 15.16
N LEU A 65 4.36 6.21 14.03
CA LEU A 65 4.17 4.77 13.93
C LEU A 65 5.48 3.98 13.83
N ALA A 66 6.58 4.60 13.39
CA ALA A 66 7.89 3.96 13.12
C ALA A 66 8.58 3.24 14.31
N THR A 67 7.99 3.31 15.50
CA THR A 67 8.45 2.62 16.72
C THR A 67 7.33 1.90 17.46
N VAL A 68 6.12 1.92 16.91
CA VAL A 68 4.94 1.30 17.51
C VAL A 68 4.96 -0.18 17.18
N PRO A 69 5.02 -1.08 18.17
CA PRO A 69 5.01 -2.51 17.90
C PRO A 69 3.64 -2.93 17.35
N PRO A 70 3.56 -3.95 16.47
CA PRO A 70 2.29 -4.39 15.86
C PRO A 70 1.21 -4.84 16.84
N ALA A 71 1.58 -5.13 18.09
CA ALA A 71 0.66 -5.51 19.16
C ALA A 71 0.13 -4.32 19.97
N SER A 72 0.54 -3.09 19.64
CA SER A 72 0.07 -1.87 20.31
C SER A 72 -1.29 -1.44 19.75
N ASP A 73 -2.18 -0.91 20.59
CA ASP A 73 -3.44 -0.32 20.16
C ASP A 73 -3.26 0.95 19.29
N GLN A 74 -2.03 1.49 19.25
CA GLN A 74 -1.66 2.64 18.42
C GLN A 74 -1.12 2.22 17.04
N TRP A 75 -1.01 0.92 16.78
CA TRP A 75 -0.52 0.40 15.51
C TRP A 75 -1.51 0.70 14.40
N ASN A 76 -1.01 1.32 13.32
CA ASN A 76 -1.76 1.45 12.07
C ASN A 76 -1.05 0.63 10.97
N PRO A 77 -1.65 -0.49 10.52
CA PRO A 77 -1.05 -1.32 9.49
C PRO A 77 -1.01 -0.66 8.11
N ALA A 78 -1.76 0.42 7.85
CA ALA A 78 -1.68 1.16 6.59
C ALA A 78 -0.27 1.74 6.34
N ALA A 79 0.51 2.00 7.40
CA ALA A 79 1.88 2.50 7.28
C ALA A 79 2.96 1.42 7.05
N ASP A 80 2.58 0.14 7.02
CA ASP A 80 3.46 -1.01 6.68
C ASP A 80 3.40 -1.26 5.17
N PHE A 81 4.09 -0.41 4.41
CA PHE A 81 4.03 -0.37 2.95
C PHE A 81 4.73 -1.56 2.29
N ASN A 82 5.68 -2.21 2.96
CA ASN A 82 6.33 -3.43 2.44
C ASN A 82 5.67 -4.74 2.93
N GLU A 83 4.62 -4.62 3.76
CA GLU A 83 3.86 -5.70 4.37
C GLU A 83 4.72 -6.74 5.15
N ASN A 84 5.80 -6.28 5.80
CA ASN A 84 6.68 -7.12 6.61
C ASN A 84 6.20 -7.24 8.08
N LYS A 85 5.06 -6.61 8.42
CA LYS A 85 4.46 -6.50 9.76
C LYS A 85 5.25 -5.61 10.70
N ARG A 86 5.93 -4.60 10.19
CA ARG A 86 6.65 -3.57 10.95
C ARG A 86 6.51 -2.26 10.20
N VAL A 87 6.44 -1.15 10.93
CA VAL A 87 6.60 0.18 10.35
C VAL A 87 7.99 0.61 10.75
N ASP A 88 8.92 0.58 9.81
CA ASP A 88 10.32 0.87 10.05
C ASP A 88 10.99 1.59 8.86
N VAL A 89 12.32 1.59 8.83
CA VAL A 89 13.11 2.32 7.83
C VAL A 89 12.88 1.80 6.41
N ASP A 90 12.45 0.55 6.26
CA ASP A 90 12.15 0.00 4.95
C ASP A 90 10.87 0.65 4.38
N ASP A 91 9.87 0.91 5.22
CA ASP A 91 8.66 1.67 4.83
C ASP A 91 8.99 3.13 4.54
N TYR A 92 9.87 3.74 5.34
CA TYR A 92 10.34 5.10 5.05
C TYR A 92 11.00 5.20 3.67
N THR A 93 11.71 4.16 3.24
CA THR A 93 12.36 4.13 1.93
C THR A 93 11.32 4.14 0.80
N ILE A 94 10.19 3.45 0.99
CA ILE A 94 9.05 3.49 0.07
C ILE A 94 8.42 4.88 0.08
N PHE A 95 8.09 5.40 1.26
CA PHE A 95 7.48 6.72 1.45
C PHE A 95 8.30 7.84 0.77
N LYS A 96 9.61 7.86 1.01
CA LYS A 96 10.50 8.90 0.47
C LYS A 96 10.53 8.93 -1.05
N ASN A 97 10.37 7.79 -1.71
CA ASN A 97 10.32 7.72 -3.17
C ASN A 97 8.99 8.24 -3.75
N ARG A 98 7.97 8.44 -2.90
CA ARG A 98 6.63 8.92 -3.27
C ARG A 98 6.30 10.31 -2.74
N ASN A 99 7.18 10.91 -1.94
CA ASN A 99 6.97 12.23 -1.36
C ASN A 99 6.80 13.32 -2.45
N GLY A 100 5.71 14.07 -2.35
CA GLY A 100 5.33 15.12 -3.29
C GLY A 100 4.51 14.63 -4.49
N ILE A 101 4.09 13.37 -4.50
CA ILE A 101 3.22 12.82 -5.55
C ILE A 101 1.75 12.84 -5.07
N MET A 102 0.83 12.98 -6.04
CA MET A 102 -0.61 12.83 -5.79
C MET A 102 -0.93 11.38 -5.43
N ALA A 103 -1.80 11.19 -4.44
CA ALA A 103 -2.32 9.89 -4.07
C ALA A 103 -3.72 9.66 -4.68
N PRO A 104 -4.15 8.40 -4.86
CA PRO A 104 -3.33 7.18 -4.76
C PRO A 104 -2.22 7.15 -5.81
N TYR A 105 -1.13 6.44 -5.52
CA TYR A 105 -0.10 6.16 -6.50
C TYR A 105 -0.37 4.79 -7.12
N GLU A 106 -0.42 4.69 -8.44
CA GLU A 106 -0.22 3.43 -9.15
C GLU A 106 1.20 3.41 -9.73
#